data_AF-A0A6M3IML7-F1
#
_entry.id   AF-A0A6M3IML7-F1
#
_cell.length_a   1.000
_cell.length_b   1.000
_cell.length_c   1.000
_cell.angle_alpha   90.00
_cell.angle_beta   90.00
_cell.angle_gamma   90.00
#
_symmetry.space_group_name_H-M   'P 1'
#
loop_
_entity.id
_entity.type
_entity.pdbx_description
1 polymer ?
#
loop_
_entity_poly.entity_id
_entity_poly.type
_entity_poly.pdbx_seq_one_letter_code
_entity_poly.pdbx_strand_id
1 'polypeptide(L)'
;MGDLSPHAEKLLDSISDEDLSLLTFSMSPWQFDPDFDTSGDDPDFKKNKKTVSREELANECWDKLHKNPQVNTAIRGKQGRLTGLGFETTSGVSEIQEVIEQTETDQRNRLYNYWPKYVVRADVEGELFLCLTCHA
;
A
#
# COMPACT_ATOMS: atom_id res chain seq x y z
N MET A 1 -24.72 -2.06 -2.28
CA MET A 1 -24.84 -0.87 -1.42
C MET A 1 -26.06 -1.09 -0.56
N GLY A 2 -25.87 -1.43 0.72
CA GLY A 2 -26.97 -1.66 1.65
C GLY A 2 -27.25 -0.36 2.39
N ASP A 3 -28.43 0.21 2.16
CA ASP A 3 -28.87 1.41 2.85
C ASP A 3 -29.01 1.11 4.35
N LEU A 4 -28.34 1.89 5.19
CA LEU A 4 -28.46 1.80 6.63
C LEU A 4 -29.87 2.28 7.03
N SER A 5 -30.50 1.54 7.95
CA SER A 5 -31.83 1.84 8.48
C SER A 5 -31.90 3.28 9.04
N PRO A 6 -32.97 4.05 8.77
CA PRO A 6 -33.12 5.45 9.23
C PRO A 6 -33.15 5.61 10.76
N HIS A 7 -33.19 4.50 11.50
CA HIS A 7 -33.05 4.50 12.94
C HIS A 7 -31.60 4.59 13.42
N ALA A 8 -30.64 4.11 12.62
CA ALA A 8 -29.21 4.13 12.95
C ALA A 8 -28.61 5.53 12.82
N GLU A 9 -29.02 6.28 11.79
CA GLU A 9 -28.57 7.66 11.57
C GLU A 9 -28.96 8.59 12.73
N LYS A 10 -30.18 8.46 13.24
CA LYS A 10 -30.66 9.24 14.39
C LYS A 10 -29.97 8.90 15.71
N LEU A 11 -29.41 7.69 15.83
CA LEU A 11 -28.63 7.29 16.99
C LEU A 11 -27.22 7.91 16.92
N LEU A 12 -26.59 7.92 15.75
CA LEU A 12 -25.27 8.51 15.54
C LEU A 12 -25.26 10.03 15.81
N ASP A 13 -26.30 10.74 15.38
CA ASP A 13 -26.43 12.20 15.64
C ASP A 13 -26.64 12.56 17.13
N SER A 14 -27.00 11.58 17.97
CA SER A 14 -27.31 11.79 19.38
C SER A 14 -26.16 11.47 20.34
N ILE A 15 -25.07 10.90 19.83
CA ILE A 15 -23.90 10.51 20.62
C ILE A 15 -22.93 11.70 20.69
N SER A 16 -22.44 12.01 21.89
CA SER A 16 -21.45 13.08 22.07
C SER A 16 -20.08 12.68 21.52
N ASP A 17 -19.25 13.64 21.09
CA ASP A 17 -17.90 13.35 20.59
C ASP A 17 -17.02 12.63 21.63
N GLU A 18 -17.26 12.86 22.91
CA GLU A 18 -16.59 12.16 24.01
C GLU A 18 -16.97 10.67 24.03
N ASP A 19 -18.23 10.33 23.81
CA ASP A 19 -18.72 8.95 23.73
C ASP A 19 -18.29 8.26 22.41
N LEU A 20 -18.18 9.02 21.32
CA LEU A 20 -17.62 8.54 20.04
C LEU A 20 -16.13 8.19 20.17
N SER A 21 -15.38 8.89 21.01
CA SER A 21 -13.97 8.58 21.27
C SER A 21 -13.77 7.27 22.06
N LEU A 22 -14.76 6.87 22.86
CA LEU A 22 -14.78 5.60 23.59
C LEU A 22 -15.20 4.42 22.70
N LEU A 23 -15.92 4.68 21.61
CA LEU A 23 -16.18 3.73 20.53
C LEU A 23 -14.91 3.55 19.68
N THR A 24 -13.85 3.09 20.32
CA THR A 24 -12.72 2.46 19.64
C THR A 24 -13.27 1.23 18.94
N PHE A 25 -13.47 1.33 17.63
CA PHE A 25 -13.66 0.16 16.80
C PHE A 25 -12.51 -0.79 17.13
N SER A 26 -12.82 -2.02 17.53
CA SER A 26 -11.83 -3.08 17.72
C SER A 26 -11.19 -3.39 16.37
N MET A 27 -10.31 -2.51 15.92
CA MET A 27 -9.39 -2.77 14.83
C MET A 27 -8.47 -3.89 15.32
N SER A 28 -8.21 -4.81 14.41
CA SER A 28 -7.61 -6.10 14.72
C SER A 28 -6.28 -5.96 15.49
N PRO A 29 -5.87 -6.96 16.29
CA PRO A 29 -4.80 -6.86 17.31
C PRO A 29 -3.40 -6.45 16.82
N TRP A 30 -3.22 -6.25 15.52
CA TRP A 30 -1.97 -5.83 14.87
C TRP A 30 -1.88 -4.32 14.60
N GLN A 31 -2.95 -3.56 14.82
CA GLN A 31 -2.93 -2.09 14.75
C GLN A 31 -2.83 -1.49 16.16
N PHE A 32 -1.62 -1.61 16.71
CA PHE A 32 -0.97 -0.72 17.68
C PHE A 32 -1.80 -0.09 18.82
N ASP A 33 -1.46 -0.49 20.05
CA ASP A 33 -1.66 0.35 21.23
C ASP A 33 -0.87 1.68 21.07
N PRO A 34 -1.50 2.86 21.19
CA PRO A 34 -0.82 4.15 21.07
C PRO A 34 0.19 4.41 22.21
N ASP A 35 0.06 3.69 23.33
CA ASP A 35 0.95 3.75 24.49
C ASP A 35 2.01 2.64 24.50
N PHE A 36 2.00 1.73 23.51
CA PHE A 36 3.06 0.76 23.38
C PHE A 36 4.23 1.43 22.67
N ASP A 37 5.08 2.05 23.48
CA ASP A 37 6.41 2.47 23.10
C ASP A 37 7.22 1.24 22.71
N THR A 38 7.07 0.78 21.47
CA THR A 38 8.04 -0.10 20.80
C THR A 38 9.31 0.69 20.46
N SER A 39 9.82 1.49 21.39
CA SER A 39 11.25 1.76 21.53
C SER A 39 11.94 0.49 22.06
N GLY A 40 11.69 -0.64 21.38
CA GLY A 40 12.72 -1.65 21.28
C GLY A 40 13.78 -1.02 20.41
N ASP A 41 14.84 -0.53 21.05
CA ASP A 41 16.03 0.03 20.43
C ASP A 41 16.55 -0.92 19.32
N ASP A 42 16.08 -0.69 18.09
CA ASP A 42 16.84 -1.00 16.90
C ASP A 42 18.00 0.01 16.96
N PRO A 43 19.25 -0.40 17.25
CA PRO A 43 20.34 0.53 17.61
C PRO A 43 20.70 1.54 16.50
N ASP A 44 20.12 1.38 15.31
CA ASP A 44 20.25 2.28 14.16
C ASP A 44 19.16 3.35 14.05
N PHE A 45 18.04 3.27 14.78
CA PHE A 45 16.98 4.29 14.74
C PHE A 45 17.24 5.45 15.71
N LYS A 46 18.45 6.02 15.66
CA LYS A 46 18.66 7.36 16.24
C LYS A 46 17.79 8.34 15.47
N LYS A 47 16.73 8.84 16.11
CA LYS A 47 15.83 9.91 15.60
C LYS A 47 16.58 11.24 15.46
N ASN A 48 17.60 11.28 14.62
CA ASN A 48 18.15 12.53 14.11
C ASN A 48 17.13 13.03 13.09
N LYS A 49 16.36 14.06 13.46
CA LYS A 49 15.48 14.80 12.54
C LYS A 49 16.33 15.59 11.53
N LYS A 50 17.11 14.89 10.71
CA LYS A 50 17.64 15.46 9.48
C LYS A 50 16.46 15.57 8.53
N THR A 51 16.31 16.73 7.89
CA THR A 51 15.50 16.85 6.68
C THR A 51 16.23 16.09 5.58
N VAL A 52 15.96 14.79 5.50
CA VAL A 52 16.51 13.87 4.50
C VAL A 52 15.76 14.08 3.19
N SER A 53 16.48 14.10 2.06
CA SER A 53 15.85 14.18 0.74
C SER A 53 15.02 12.91 0.47
N ARG A 54 13.96 13.01 -0.34
CA ARG A 54 13.15 11.85 -0.74
C ARG A 54 14.01 10.73 -1.35
N GLU A 55 15.02 11.09 -2.14
CA GLU A 55 15.92 10.12 -2.78
C GLU A 55 16.77 9.37 -1.76
N GLU A 56 17.26 10.07 -0.74
CA GLU A 56 18.05 9.47 0.35
C GLU A 56 17.17 8.52 1.17
N LEU A 57 15.93 8.89 1.47
CA LEU A 57 14.98 8.06 2.19
C LEU A 57 14.61 6.79 1.39
N ALA A 58 14.41 6.92 0.09
CA ALA A 58 14.18 5.77 -0.79
C ALA A 58 15.38 4.81 -0.76
N ASN A 59 16.61 5.33 -0.82
CA ASN A 59 17.83 4.52 -0.73
C ASN A 59 17.94 3.80 0.62
N GLU A 60 17.62 4.48 1.73
CA GLU A 60 17.59 3.85 3.06
C GLU A 60 16.55 2.72 3.15
N CYS A 61 15.36 2.89 2.55
CA CYS A 61 14.34 1.83 2.47
C CYS A 61 14.85 0.62 1.66
N TRP A 62 15.51 0.86 0.53
CA TRP A 62 16.13 -0.19 -0.27
C TRP A 62 17.25 -0.91 0.47
N ASP A 63 18.09 -0.17 1.19
CA ASP A 63 19.13 -0.73 2.03
C ASP A 63 18.53 -1.63 3.13
N LYS A 64 17.46 -1.18 3.77
CA LYS A 64 16.76 -1.97 4.81
C LYS A 64 16.16 -3.25 4.23
N LEU A 65 15.58 -3.19 3.04
CA LEU A 65 15.05 -4.36 2.33
C LEU A 65 16.15 -5.40 2.07
N HIS A 66 17.35 -4.98 1.68
CA HIS A 66 18.45 -5.89 1.36
C HIS A 66 19.17 -6.41 2.60
N LYS A 67 19.31 -5.58 3.64
CA LYS A 67 19.99 -5.95 4.89
C LYS A 67 19.13 -6.83 5.79
N ASN A 68 17.82 -6.61 5.85
CA ASN A 68 16.92 -7.37 6.71
C ASN A 68 16.22 -8.51 5.93
N PRO A 69 16.58 -9.78 6.17
CA PRO A 69 16.02 -10.90 5.42
C PRO A 69 14.53 -11.13 5.70
N GLN A 70 14.03 -10.76 6.89
CA GLN A 70 12.61 -10.91 7.23
C GLN A 70 11.74 -9.96 6.41
N VAL A 71 12.17 -8.70 6.31
CA VAL A 71 11.50 -7.67 5.48
C VAL A 71 11.55 -8.08 4.01
N ASN A 72 12.70 -8.55 3.53
CA ASN A 72 12.85 -9.03 2.17
C ASN A 72 11.88 -10.18 1.82
N THR A 73 11.83 -11.19 2.69
CA THR A 73 10.97 -12.37 2.51
C THR A 73 9.50 -11.99 2.55
N ALA A 74 9.10 -11.09 3.46
CA ALA A 74 7.74 -10.60 3.57
C ALA A 74 7.30 -9.87 2.29
N ILE A 75 8.13 -8.95 1.79
CA ILE A 75 7.82 -8.16 0.58
C ILE A 75 7.79 -9.04 -0.67
N ARG A 76 8.78 -9.91 -0.86
CA ARG A 76 8.79 -10.85 -2.00
C ARG A 76 7.63 -11.84 -1.93
N GLY A 77 7.29 -12.33 -0.75
CA GLY A 77 6.14 -13.22 -0.55
C GLY A 77 4.82 -12.52 -0.88
N LYS A 78 4.66 -11.25 -0.50
CA LYS A 78 3.50 -10.42 -0.86
C LYS A 78 3.44 -10.19 -2.37
N GLN A 79 4.55 -9.78 -2.99
CA GLN A 79 4.63 -9.55 -4.43
C GLN A 79 4.26 -10.80 -5.24
N GLY A 80 4.78 -11.97 -4.85
CA GLY A 80 4.49 -13.23 -5.53
C GLY A 80 3.02 -13.64 -5.46
N ARG A 81 2.31 -13.27 -4.38
CA ARG A 81 0.86 -13.52 -4.26
C ARG A 81 0.01 -12.51 -5.04
N LEU A 82 0.46 -11.26 -5.16
CA LEU A 82 -0.30 -10.21 -5.85
C LEU A 82 -0.16 -10.29 -7.36
N THR A 83 1.06 -10.55 -7.85
CA THR A 83 1.42 -10.45 -9.28
C THR A 83 1.95 -11.78 -9.83
N GLY A 84 1.65 -12.88 -9.15
CA GLY A 84 2.07 -14.23 -9.52
C GLY A 84 1.28 -14.82 -10.69
N LEU A 85 1.81 -15.93 -11.23
CA LEU A 85 1.26 -16.83 -12.25
C LEU A 85 -0.25 -16.64 -12.55
N GLY A 86 -0.56 -15.87 -13.59
CA GLY A 86 -1.94 -15.65 -14.05
C GLY A 86 -2.57 -14.34 -13.55
N PHE A 87 -1.78 -13.41 -13.01
CA PHE A 87 -2.24 -12.04 -12.79
C PHE A 87 -2.74 -11.44 -14.11
N GLU A 88 -3.99 -10.98 -14.09
CA GLU A 88 -4.65 -10.34 -15.22
C GLU A 88 -5.60 -9.26 -14.68
N THR A 89 -5.73 -8.17 -15.42
CA THR A 89 -6.67 -7.09 -15.13
C THR A 89 -7.85 -7.19 -16.09
N THR A 90 -9.07 -7.27 -15.54
CA THR A 90 -10.29 -7.34 -16.36
C THR A 90 -11.28 -6.23 -15.98
N SER A 91 -11.88 -5.61 -16.99
CA SER A 91 -12.97 -4.65 -16.84
C SER A 91 -14.27 -5.19 -17.44
N GLY A 92 -15.41 -4.87 -16.83
CA GLY A 92 -16.73 -5.16 -17.39
C GLY A 92 -17.13 -4.24 -18.55
N VAL A 93 -16.35 -3.17 -18.80
CA VAL A 93 -16.57 -2.21 -19.88
C VAL A 93 -15.53 -2.46 -20.96
N SER A 94 -15.98 -2.82 -22.16
CA SER A 94 -15.10 -3.23 -23.27
C SER A 94 -14.08 -2.16 -23.65
N GLU A 95 -14.49 -0.89 -23.67
CA GLU A 95 -13.62 0.24 -24.03
C GLU A 95 -12.47 0.40 -23.02
N ILE A 96 -12.75 0.17 -21.73
CA ILE A 96 -11.73 0.24 -20.68
C ILE A 96 -10.80 -0.96 -20.80
N GLN A 97 -11.32 -2.15 -21.09
CA GLN A 97 -10.52 -3.35 -21.27
C GLN A 97 -9.54 -3.20 -22.44
N GLU A 98 -9.97 -2.63 -23.56
CA GLU A 98 -9.10 -2.36 -24.70
C GLU A 98 -7.95 -1.42 -24.35
N VAL A 99 -8.22 -0.35 -23.59
CA VAL A 99 -7.17 0.57 -23.12
C VAL A 99 -6.21 -0.11 -22.15
N ILE A 100 -6.72 -0.96 -21.25
CA ILE A 100 -5.88 -1.74 -20.32
C ILE A 100 -4.95 -2.65 -21.12
N GLU A 101 -5.48 -3.42 -22.07
CA GLU A 101 -4.70 -4.32 -22.91
C GLU A 101 -3.65 -3.58 -23.73
N GLN A 102 -4.01 -2.45 -24.34
CA GLN A 102 -3.05 -1.59 -25.04
C GLN A 102 -1.93 -1.13 -24.10
N THR A 103 -2.27 -0.71 -22.88
CA THR A 103 -1.29 -0.22 -21.91
C THR A 103 -0.38 -1.34 -21.40
N GLU A 104 -0.94 -2.54 -21.17
CA GLU A 104 -0.21 -3.69 -20.64
C GLU A 104 0.70 -4.36 -21.68
N THR A 105 0.24 -4.40 -22.94
CA THR A 105 0.94 -5.03 -24.06
C THR A 105 1.90 -4.08 -24.79
N ASP A 106 1.83 -2.76 -24.56
CA ASP A 106 2.81 -1.81 -25.11
C ASP A 106 4.23 -2.21 -24.69
N GLN A 107 5.08 -2.45 -25.69
CA GLN A 107 6.47 -2.85 -25.52
C GLN A 107 7.31 -1.83 -24.74
N ARG A 108 6.86 -0.58 -24.64
CA ARG A 108 7.52 0.48 -23.87
C ARG A 108 7.19 0.41 -22.39
N ASN A 109 5.95 0.07 -22.04
CA ASN A 109 5.54 -0.07 -20.64
C ASN A 109 5.97 -1.42 -20.07
N ARG A 110 5.86 -2.50 -20.88
CA ARG A 110 6.16 -3.89 -20.49
C ARG A 110 5.53 -4.29 -19.15
N LEU A 111 4.33 -3.79 -18.85
CA LEU A 111 3.68 -3.97 -17.55
C LEU A 111 3.53 -5.44 -17.22
N TYR A 112 3.10 -6.25 -18.19
CA TYR A 112 2.93 -7.69 -17.99
C TYR A 112 4.18 -8.39 -17.40
N ASN A 113 5.38 -7.97 -17.80
CA ASN A 113 6.63 -8.54 -17.30
C ASN A 113 7.14 -7.87 -16.02
N TYR A 114 6.75 -6.62 -15.77
CA TYR A 114 7.32 -5.79 -14.71
C TYR A 114 6.34 -5.44 -13.59
N TRP A 115 5.10 -5.94 -13.61
CA TRP A 115 4.15 -5.83 -12.50
C TRP A 115 4.77 -6.19 -11.15
N PRO A 116 5.47 -7.34 -11.00
CA PRO A 116 6.25 -7.66 -9.80
C PRO A 116 7.18 -6.54 -9.34
N LYS A 117 7.90 -5.95 -10.28
CA LYS A 117 8.90 -4.91 -10.01
C LYS A 117 8.21 -3.63 -9.52
N TYR A 118 7.13 -3.21 -10.17
CA TYR A 118 6.42 -1.99 -9.80
C TYR A 118 5.74 -2.12 -8.44
N VAL A 119 5.14 -3.27 -8.13
CA VAL A 119 4.55 -3.52 -6.81
C VAL A 119 5.60 -3.47 -5.70
N VAL A 120 6.78 -4.09 -5.91
CA VAL A 120 7.87 -4.03 -4.92
C VAL A 120 8.36 -2.60 -4.74
N ARG A 121 8.53 -1.83 -5.83
CA ARG A 121 8.93 -0.43 -5.74
C ARG A 121 7.91 0.40 -4.96
N ALA A 122 6.61 0.21 -5.22
CA ALA A 122 5.55 0.89 -4.48
C ALA A 122 5.57 0.56 -2.99
N ASP A 123 5.77 -0.72 -2.63
CA ASP A 123 5.82 -1.15 -1.23
C ASP A 123 7.09 -0.67 -0.49
N VAL A 124 8.22 -0.52 -1.19
CA VAL A 124 9.51 -0.12 -0.60
C VAL A 124 9.67 1.39 -0.55
N GLU A 125 9.33 2.09 -1.63
CA GLU A 125 9.45 3.55 -1.75
C GLU A 125 8.22 4.28 -1.15
N GLY A 126 7.13 3.55 -0.86
CA GLY A 126 5.87 4.06 -0.31
C GLY A 126 4.93 4.67 -1.35
N GLU A 127 5.48 5.28 -2.39
CA GLU A 127 4.72 5.84 -3.51
C GLU A 127 5.49 5.67 -4.83
N LEU A 128 4.76 5.25 -5.87
CA LEU A 128 5.32 5.04 -7.20
C LEU A 128 4.50 5.79 -8.25
N PHE A 129 5.17 6.65 -9.02
CA PHE A 129 4.59 7.34 -10.16
C PHE A 129 5.03 6.63 -11.44
N LEU A 130 4.06 6.18 -12.24
CA LEU A 130 4.29 5.55 -13.53
C LEU A 130 3.73 6.42 -14.64
N CYS A 131 4.59 6.84 -15.56
CA CYS A 131 4.17 7.43 -16.82
C CYS A 131 3.96 6.30 -17.82
N LEU A 132 2.70 5.99 -18.11
CA LEU A 132 2.33 4.98 -19.09
C LEU A 132 2.03 5.65 -20.43
N THR A 133 2.38 4.99 -21.51
CA THR A 133 2.06 5.43 -22.86
C THR A 133 1.21 4.40 -23.57
N CYS A 134 0.28 4.85 -24.41
CA CYS A 134 -0.42 3.99 -25.34
C CYS A 134 0.06 4.34 -26.75
N HIS A 135 0.75 3.40 -27.41
CA HIS A 135 1.05 3.52 -28.83
C HIS A 135 0.06 2.67 -29.62
N ALA A 136 -0.74 3.34 -30.44
CA ALA A 136 -1.62 2.71 -31.43
C ALA A 136 -0.80 2.21 -32.64
#